data_AF-A0A838R241-F1
#
_entry.id   AF-A0A838R241-F1
#
_cell.length_a   1.000
_cell.length_b   1.000
_cell.length_c   1.000
_cell.angle_alpha   90.00
_cell.angle_beta   90.00
_cell.angle_gamma   90.00
#
_symmetry.space_group_name_H-M   'P 1'
#
loop_
_entity.id
_entity.type
_entity.pdbx_description
1 polymer ?
#
loop_
_entity_poly.entity_id
_entity_poly.type
_entity_poly.pdbx_seq_one_letter_code
_entity_poly.pdbx_strand_id
1 'polypeptide(L)'
;MPLNPLAPVTDYQSMLNRIFWFTSAAAAVAVWVLRVNVPAIDAALARIDFAAELVGGKNVPGLGGCLLPALIVGITARVFCLHERISDWLKIREDFDVEVIIAELADRAGVDADSIGKPELRRARHQLMRQAFYPYVSGPHPAIDGHLVLQALDAWSWFWIGVVMTALFVAAGMALVACGVTVTGLQFIGWTLLAAVVCLPAAYGQCRRYAVAQVRTILDDPERAAEVREAFAELYHEQEDRRLAA
;
A
#
# COMPACT_ATOMS: atom_id res chain seq x y z
N MET A 1 3.45 21.65 -3.12
CA MET A 1 3.63 20.19 -3.13
C MET A 1 4.65 19.84 -4.21
N PRO A 2 5.69 19.05 -3.92
CA PRO A 2 6.62 18.63 -4.96
C PRO A 2 5.88 17.82 -6.03
N LEU A 3 5.99 18.24 -7.29
CA LEU A 3 5.39 17.57 -8.45
C LEU A 3 6.21 16.35 -8.89
N ASN A 4 7.35 16.10 -8.27
CA ASN A 4 8.22 14.97 -8.60
C ASN A 4 7.76 13.71 -7.84
N PRO A 5 7.16 12.71 -8.50
CA PRO A 5 6.72 11.48 -7.84
C PRO A 5 7.87 10.61 -7.34
N LEU A 6 9.11 10.86 -7.79
CA LEU A 6 10.32 10.16 -7.35
C LEU A 6 10.97 10.83 -6.13
N ALA A 7 10.51 12.02 -5.71
CA ALA A 7 11.04 12.66 -4.51
C ALA A 7 10.64 11.86 -3.26
N PRO A 8 11.52 11.76 -2.22
CA PRO A 8 11.21 11.06 -0.97
C PRO A 8 9.88 11.50 -0.35
N VAL A 9 9.17 10.57 0.30
CA VAL A 9 7.96 10.88 1.05
C VAL A 9 8.31 11.73 2.27
N THR A 10 7.65 12.88 2.41
CA THR A 10 7.84 13.84 3.52
C THR A 10 6.69 13.84 4.51
N ASP A 11 5.55 13.27 4.12
CA ASP A 11 4.31 13.21 4.90
C ASP A 11 3.30 12.26 4.22
N TYR A 12 2.17 11.99 4.89
CA TYR A 12 1.12 11.12 4.34
C TYR A 12 0.53 11.63 3.01
N GLN A 13 0.36 12.94 2.83
CA GLN A 13 -0.18 13.48 1.58
C GLN A 13 0.79 13.30 0.41
N SER A 14 2.10 13.40 0.66
CA SER A 14 3.13 13.13 -0.34
C SER A 14 3.16 11.64 -0.73
N MET A 15 2.92 10.72 0.21
CA MET A 15 2.72 9.28 -0.07
C MET A 15 1.52 9.06 -1.00
N LEU A 16 0.36 9.64 -0.67
CA LEU A 16 -0.85 9.54 -1.51
C LEU A 16 -0.63 10.14 -2.90
N ASN A 17 0.14 11.23 -2.99
CA ASN A 17 0.47 11.86 -4.26
C ASN A 17 1.36 10.96 -5.13
N ARG A 18 2.34 10.28 -4.53
CA ARG A 18 3.15 9.28 -5.24
C ARG A 18 2.28 8.14 -5.76
N ILE A 19 1.44 7.55 -4.91
CA ILE A 19 0.52 6.47 -5.30
C ILE A 19 -0.37 6.92 -6.46
N PHE A 20 -0.93 8.14 -6.39
CA PHE A 20 -1.74 8.73 -7.45
C PHE A 20 -1.01 8.79 -8.80
N TRP A 21 0.21 9.33 -8.84
CA TRP A 21 0.95 9.49 -10.09
C TRP A 21 1.34 8.15 -10.71
N PHE A 22 1.82 7.21 -9.91
CA PHE A 22 2.16 5.87 -10.40
C PHE A 22 0.93 5.07 -10.82
N THR A 23 -0.19 5.22 -10.12
CA THR A 23 -1.48 4.62 -10.53
C THR A 23 -1.95 5.18 -11.86
N SER A 24 -1.84 6.50 -12.05
CA SER A 24 -2.17 7.15 -13.33
C SER A 24 -1.25 6.66 -14.45
N ALA A 25 0.06 6.58 -14.21
CA ALA A 25 1.01 6.07 -15.21
C ALA A 25 0.70 4.61 -15.59
N ALA A 26 0.42 3.76 -14.61
CA ALA A 26 0.04 2.36 -14.85
C ALA A 26 -1.29 2.27 -15.62
N ALA A 27 -2.29 3.07 -15.26
CA ALA A 27 -3.55 3.14 -15.98
C ALA A 27 -3.35 3.59 -17.44
N ALA A 28 -2.44 4.52 -17.71
CA ALA A 28 -2.11 4.94 -19.08
C ALA A 28 -1.53 3.79 -19.90
N VAL A 29 -0.61 3.00 -19.32
CA VAL A 29 -0.06 1.79 -19.96
C VAL A 29 -1.16 0.77 -20.20
N ALA A 30 -2.03 0.52 -19.21
CA ALA A 30 -3.15 -0.42 -19.35
C ALA A 30 -4.12 -0.01 -20.47
N VAL A 31 -4.50 1.26 -20.52
CA VAL A 31 -5.37 1.81 -21.58
C VAL A 31 -4.70 1.73 -22.93
N TRP A 32 -3.40 2.06 -23.02
CA TRP A 32 -2.66 1.96 -24.27
C TRP A 32 -2.62 0.51 -24.80
N VAL A 33 -2.33 -0.46 -23.93
CA VAL A 33 -2.36 -1.89 -24.29
C VAL A 33 -3.75 -2.31 -24.79
N LEU A 34 -4.82 -1.86 -24.12
CA LEU A 34 -6.19 -2.13 -24.55
C LEU A 34 -6.50 -1.51 -25.93
N ARG A 35 -6.09 -0.27 -26.19
CA ARG A 35 -6.30 0.40 -27.48
C ARG A 35 -5.61 -0.33 -28.62
N VAL A 36 -4.33 -0.68 -28.44
CA VAL A 36 -3.54 -1.35 -29.50
C VAL A 36 -4.14 -2.71 -29.90
N ASN A 37 -4.83 -3.38 -28.97
CA ASN A 37 -5.33 -4.74 -29.19
C ASN A 37 -6.85 -4.82 -29.43
N VAL A 38 -7.63 -3.79 -29.08
CA VAL A 38 -9.09 -3.81 -29.16
C VAL A 38 -9.59 -2.63 -30.00
N PRO A 39 -9.90 -2.83 -31.30
CA PRO A 39 -10.29 -1.76 -32.22
C PRO A 39 -11.49 -0.93 -31.75
N ALA A 40 -12.45 -1.56 -31.06
CA ALA A 40 -13.61 -0.85 -30.52
C ALA A 40 -13.23 0.14 -29.41
N ILE A 41 -12.27 -0.22 -28.54
CA ILE A 41 -11.76 0.66 -27.48
C ILE A 41 -10.97 1.80 -28.11
N ASP A 42 -10.12 1.51 -29.10
CA ASP A 42 -9.39 2.55 -29.82
C ASP A 42 -10.32 3.54 -30.52
N ALA A 43 -11.31 3.06 -31.26
CA ALA A 43 -12.28 3.91 -31.95
C ALA A 43 -13.10 4.79 -30.98
N ALA A 44 -13.39 4.29 -29.77
CA ALA A 44 -14.07 5.07 -28.75
C ALA A 44 -13.16 6.18 -28.17
N LEU A 45 -11.91 5.84 -27.86
CA LEU A 45 -10.95 6.78 -27.25
C LEU A 45 -10.33 7.76 -28.25
N ALA A 46 -10.28 7.42 -29.53
CA ALA A 46 -9.83 8.32 -30.60
C ALA A 46 -10.67 9.61 -30.67
N ARG A 47 -11.91 9.59 -30.18
CA ARG A 47 -12.80 10.78 -30.15
C ARG A 47 -12.36 11.87 -29.18
N ILE A 48 -11.54 11.51 -28.21
CA ILE A 48 -10.99 12.41 -27.19
C ILE A 48 -9.48 12.56 -27.32
N ASP A 49 -8.89 12.06 -28.42
CA ASP A 49 -7.51 12.35 -28.75
C ASP A 49 -7.39 13.82 -29.13
N PHE A 50 -6.65 14.56 -28.32
CA PHE A 50 -6.22 15.91 -28.69
C PHE A 50 -5.02 15.78 -29.63
N ALA A 51 -4.99 16.60 -30.68
CA ALA A 51 -3.79 16.81 -31.46
C ALA A 51 -2.78 17.60 -30.60
N ALA A 52 -2.05 16.91 -29.73
CA ALA A 52 -0.95 17.49 -29.01
C ALA A 52 0.27 17.52 -29.93
N GLU A 53 0.60 18.70 -30.45
CA GLU A 53 1.91 18.95 -31.04
C GLU A 53 2.96 18.84 -29.92
N LEU A 54 3.60 17.68 -29.77
CA LEU A 54 4.78 17.60 -28.92
C LEU A 54 5.89 18.47 -29.53
N VAL A 55 6.65 19.14 -28.65
CA VAL A 55 7.83 19.94 -28.99
C VAL A 55 8.72 19.16 -29.96
N GLY A 56 8.72 19.57 -31.24
CA GLY A 56 9.40 18.87 -32.33
C GLY A 56 8.55 18.49 -33.55
N GLY A 57 7.27 18.88 -33.62
CA GLY A 57 6.45 18.74 -34.84
C GLY A 57 6.03 17.31 -35.19
N LYS A 58 6.26 16.35 -34.29
CA LYS A 58 5.72 14.99 -34.40
C LYS A 58 4.43 14.92 -33.59
N ASN A 59 3.31 14.89 -34.30
CA ASN A 59 2.03 14.50 -33.72
C ASN A 59 2.19 13.07 -33.20
N VAL A 60 2.01 12.87 -31.89
CA VAL A 60 1.82 11.53 -31.31
C VAL A 60 0.31 11.34 -31.19
N PRO A 61 -0.38 10.84 -32.24
CA PRO A 61 -1.79 10.52 -32.14
C PRO A 61 -1.99 9.51 -31.00
N GLY A 62 -3.02 9.71 -30.17
CA GLY A 62 -3.36 8.77 -29.09
C GLY A 62 -3.09 9.23 -27.65
N LEU A 63 -2.40 10.36 -27.44
CA LEU A 63 -2.05 10.81 -26.08
C LEU A 63 -3.28 11.20 -25.24
N GLY A 64 -4.24 11.92 -25.83
CA GLY A 64 -5.45 12.36 -25.11
C GLY A 64 -6.30 11.21 -24.60
N GLY A 65 -6.58 10.24 -25.48
CA GLY A 65 -7.37 9.06 -25.18
C GLY A 65 -6.70 8.05 -24.25
N CYS A 66 -5.39 8.14 -24.04
CA CYS A 66 -4.69 7.36 -23.00
C CYS A 66 -4.59 8.13 -21.68
N LEU A 67 -4.25 9.43 -21.72
CA LEU A 67 -3.99 10.22 -20.51
C LEU A 67 -5.27 10.56 -19.74
N LEU A 68 -6.36 10.94 -20.41
CA LEU A 68 -7.58 11.35 -19.72
C LEU A 68 -8.19 10.20 -18.90
N PRO A 69 -8.43 8.99 -19.47
CA PRO A 69 -8.93 7.87 -18.67
C PRO A 69 -7.97 7.47 -17.56
N ALA A 70 -6.66 7.55 -17.81
CA ALA A 70 -5.64 7.22 -16.82
C ALA A 70 -5.65 8.17 -15.61
N LEU A 71 -5.80 9.48 -15.84
CA LEU A 71 -5.97 10.46 -14.77
C LEU A 71 -7.27 10.26 -14.01
N ILE A 72 -8.37 9.92 -14.70
CA ILE A 72 -9.63 9.58 -14.03
C ILE A 72 -9.42 8.39 -13.10
N VAL A 73 -8.79 7.31 -13.57
CA VAL A 73 -8.46 6.13 -12.73
C VAL A 73 -7.59 6.53 -11.54
N GLY A 74 -6.56 7.35 -11.75
CA GLY A 74 -5.71 7.86 -10.66
C GLY A 74 -6.49 8.67 -9.62
N ILE A 75 -7.34 9.61 -10.06
CA ILE A 75 -8.19 10.43 -9.18
C ILE A 75 -9.13 9.54 -8.39
N THR A 76 -9.84 8.62 -9.06
CA THR A 76 -10.74 7.66 -8.43
C THR A 76 -9.99 6.79 -7.40
N ALA A 77 -8.82 6.28 -7.75
CA ALA A 77 -8.01 5.49 -6.83
C ALA A 77 -7.56 6.28 -5.59
N ARG A 78 -7.26 7.58 -5.75
CA ARG A 78 -6.93 8.47 -4.63
C ARG A 78 -8.14 8.80 -3.77
N VAL A 79 -9.24 9.24 -4.39
CA VAL A 79 -10.47 9.66 -3.69
C VAL A 79 -11.08 8.51 -2.88
N PHE A 80 -11.07 7.30 -3.44
CA PHE A 80 -11.64 6.13 -2.78
C PHE A 80 -10.61 5.33 -1.97
N CYS A 81 -9.39 5.85 -1.79
CA CYS A 81 -8.29 5.17 -1.11
C CYS A 81 -8.17 3.69 -1.52
N LEU A 82 -8.02 3.43 -2.83
CA LEU A 82 -8.06 2.07 -3.38
C LEU A 82 -7.06 1.12 -2.68
N HIS A 83 -5.90 1.63 -2.29
CA HIS A 83 -4.91 0.87 -1.54
C HIS A 83 -5.42 0.39 -0.16
N GLU A 84 -6.19 1.22 0.57
CA GLU A 84 -6.82 0.83 1.83
C GLU A 84 -7.87 -0.26 1.59
N ARG A 85 -8.71 -0.11 0.56
CA ARG A 85 -9.73 -1.12 0.22
C ARG A 85 -9.13 -2.46 -0.17
N ILE A 86 -8.07 -2.46 -0.98
CA ILE A 86 -7.35 -3.68 -1.34
C ILE A 86 -6.69 -4.29 -0.09
N SER A 87 -6.09 -3.45 0.76
CA SER A 87 -5.51 -3.88 2.02
C SER A 87 -6.52 -4.56 2.92
N ASP A 88 -7.71 -3.99 3.09
CA ASP A 88 -8.75 -4.53 3.96
C ASP A 88 -9.30 -5.85 3.40
N TRP A 89 -9.49 -5.93 2.09
CA TRP A 89 -9.95 -7.16 1.43
C TRP A 89 -8.93 -8.30 1.55
N LEU A 90 -7.64 -7.99 1.36
CA LEU A 90 -6.54 -8.96 1.47
C LEU A 90 -5.99 -9.10 2.89
N LYS A 91 -6.53 -8.35 3.85
CA LYS A 91 -6.05 -8.24 5.25
C LYS A 91 -4.56 -7.91 5.40
N ILE A 92 -3.94 -7.29 4.40
CA ILE A 92 -2.48 -7.06 4.39
C ILE A 92 -2.03 -6.25 5.60
N ARG A 93 -2.71 -5.13 5.91
CA ARG A 93 -2.34 -4.28 7.04
C ARG A 93 -2.66 -4.92 8.39
N GLU A 94 -3.78 -5.64 8.49
CA GLU A 94 -4.12 -6.40 9.71
C GLU A 94 -3.05 -7.45 10.02
N ASP A 95 -2.65 -8.23 9.02
CA ASP A 95 -1.65 -9.28 9.16
C ASP A 95 -0.28 -8.66 9.47
N PHE A 96 0.09 -7.56 8.80
CA PHE A 96 1.33 -6.85 9.08
C PHE A 96 1.38 -6.31 10.52
N ASP A 97 0.33 -5.61 10.97
CA ASP A 97 0.28 -5.04 12.32
C ASP A 97 0.45 -6.13 13.39
N VAL A 98 -0.22 -7.28 13.22
CA VAL A 98 -0.18 -8.37 14.20
C VAL A 98 1.14 -9.16 14.13
N GLU A 99 1.54 -9.58 12.93
CA GLU A 99 2.68 -10.51 12.75
C GLU A 99 4.04 -9.82 12.72
N VAL A 100 4.07 -8.51 12.48
CA VAL A 100 5.31 -7.73 12.46
C VAL A 100 5.39 -6.79 13.64
N ILE A 101 4.41 -5.90 13.83
CA ILE A 101 4.54 -4.82 14.82
C ILE A 101 4.27 -5.35 16.23
N ILE A 102 3.09 -5.92 16.45
CA ILE A 102 2.65 -6.41 17.77
C ILE A 102 3.53 -7.58 18.22
N ALA A 103 3.84 -8.51 17.32
CA ALA A 103 4.73 -9.62 17.62
C ALA A 103 6.13 -9.14 18.05
N GLU A 104 6.72 -8.17 17.33
CA GLU A 104 8.04 -7.63 17.69
C GLU A 104 8.00 -6.80 18.99
N LEU A 105 6.89 -6.06 19.22
CA LEU A 105 6.69 -5.33 20.48
C LEU A 105 6.65 -6.30 21.67
N ALA A 106 5.88 -7.37 21.56
CA ALA A 106 5.74 -8.35 22.62
C ALA A 106 7.07 -9.07 22.92
N ASP A 107 7.74 -9.59 21.88
CA ASP A 107 9.02 -10.29 21.99
C ASP A 107 10.07 -9.42 22.71
N ARG A 108 10.24 -8.17 22.26
CA ARG A 108 11.23 -7.26 22.85
C ARG A 108 10.83 -6.71 24.21
N ALA A 109 9.54 -6.56 24.49
CA ALA A 109 9.05 -6.16 25.80
C ALA A 109 9.12 -7.31 26.83
N GLY A 110 9.44 -8.54 26.38
CA GLY A 110 9.46 -9.73 27.23
C GLY A 110 8.07 -10.23 27.60
N VAL A 111 7.06 -9.97 26.75
CA VAL A 111 5.68 -10.42 26.91
C VAL A 111 5.49 -11.72 26.15
N ASP A 112 4.99 -12.76 26.82
CA ASP A 112 4.68 -14.06 26.20
C ASP A 112 3.41 -13.98 25.31
N ALA A 113 3.54 -13.42 24.12
CA ALA A 113 2.43 -13.27 23.17
C ALA A 113 1.82 -14.61 22.72
N ASP A 114 2.57 -15.72 22.80
CA ASP A 114 2.08 -17.04 22.42
C ASP A 114 0.96 -17.49 23.36
N SER A 115 0.98 -17.06 24.62
CA SER A 115 -0.06 -17.35 25.60
C SER A 115 -1.39 -16.61 25.35
N ILE A 116 -1.36 -15.47 24.65
CA ILE A 116 -2.54 -14.65 24.32
C ILE A 116 -3.34 -15.29 23.17
N GLY A 117 -2.64 -15.89 22.21
CA GLY A 117 -3.23 -16.44 20.99
C GLY A 117 -3.39 -15.41 19.87
N LYS A 118 -3.17 -15.86 18.63
CA LYS A 118 -3.24 -15.01 17.42
C LYS A 118 -4.64 -14.41 17.16
N PRO A 119 -5.76 -15.14 17.31
CA PRO A 119 -7.10 -14.57 17.14
C PRO A 119 -7.40 -13.43 18.10
N GLU A 120 -6.92 -13.54 19.34
CA GLU A 120 -7.08 -12.56 20.39
C GLU A 120 -6.26 -11.30 20.10
N LEU A 121 -4.99 -11.46 19.71
CA LEU A 121 -4.15 -10.34 19.26
C LEU A 121 -4.77 -9.60 18.06
N ARG A 122 -5.41 -10.32 17.12
CA ARG A 122 -6.15 -9.70 16.01
C ARG A 122 -7.33 -8.84 16.49
N ARG A 123 -8.11 -9.33 17.46
CA ARG A 123 -9.23 -8.57 18.04
C ARG A 123 -8.74 -7.33 18.79
N ALA A 124 -7.61 -7.45 19.47
CA ALA A 124 -7.00 -6.39 20.25
C ALA A 124 -6.13 -5.42 19.45
N ARG A 125 -5.85 -5.73 18.19
CA ARG A 125 -4.92 -5.00 17.32
C ARG A 125 -5.09 -3.49 17.42
N HIS A 126 -6.33 -3.00 17.31
CA HIS A 126 -6.59 -1.57 17.31
C HIS A 126 -6.20 -0.88 18.63
N GLN A 127 -6.52 -1.51 19.76
CA GLN A 127 -6.15 -1.03 21.10
C GLN A 127 -4.63 -1.04 21.27
N LEU A 128 -3.99 -2.18 20.99
CA LEU A 128 -2.54 -2.34 21.11
C LEU A 128 -1.78 -1.36 20.21
N MET A 129 -2.17 -1.21 18.95
CA MET A 129 -1.54 -0.25 18.04
C MET A 129 -1.71 1.18 18.53
N ARG A 130 -2.88 1.54 19.08
CA ARG A 130 -3.16 2.89 19.59
C ARG A 130 -2.43 3.22 20.88
N GLN A 131 -2.17 2.24 21.75
CA GLN A 131 -1.49 2.44 23.02
C GLN A 131 0.03 2.25 22.90
N ALA A 132 0.49 1.23 22.19
CA ALA A 132 1.88 0.77 22.20
C ALA A 132 2.72 1.19 20.98
N PHE A 133 2.10 1.72 19.91
CA PHE A 133 2.83 2.05 18.68
C PHE A 133 2.56 3.46 18.15
N TYR A 134 1.30 3.77 17.83
CA TYR A 134 0.91 5.04 17.21
C TYR A 134 1.30 6.30 18.01
N PRO A 135 1.29 6.33 19.35
CA PRO A 135 1.70 7.51 20.11
C PRO A 135 3.15 7.94 19.81
N TYR A 136 4.00 7.01 19.42
CA TYR A 136 5.42 7.28 19.21
C TYR A 136 5.77 7.55 17.74
N VAL A 137 5.00 7.00 16.80
CA VAL A 137 5.30 7.09 15.35
C VAL A 137 4.37 8.05 14.59
N SER A 138 3.30 8.53 15.23
CA SER A 138 2.29 9.38 14.58
C SER A 138 2.32 10.80 15.14
N GLY A 139 1.82 11.76 14.34
CA GLY A 139 1.70 13.16 14.75
C GLY A 139 2.81 14.07 14.20
N PRO A 140 2.73 15.39 14.48
CA PRO A 140 3.68 16.38 13.95
C PRO A 140 5.09 16.26 14.57
N HIS A 141 5.20 15.67 15.77
CA HIS A 141 6.45 15.45 16.48
C HIS A 141 6.49 14.02 17.01
N PRO A 142 6.87 13.03 16.18
CA PRO A 142 7.00 11.65 16.65
C PRO A 142 8.05 11.56 17.76
N ALA A 143 7.83 10.68 18.74
CA ALA A 143 8.74 10.47 19.86
C ALA A 143 10.02 9.72 19.44
N ILE A 144 9.95 8.99 18.33
CA ILE A 144 11.12 8.38 17.67
C ILE A 144 11.65 9.26 16.54
N ASP A 145 12.84 8.93 16.03
CA ASP A 145 13.44 9.64 14.90
C ASP A 145 12.46 9.79 13.72
N GLY A 146 12.13 11.04 13.40
CA GLY A 146 11.24 11.36 12.29
C GLY A 146 11.77 10.87 10.94
N HIS A 147 13.08 10.78 10.76
CA HIS A 147 13.65 10.22 9.53
C HIS A 147 13.26 8.75 9.35
N LEU A 148 13.27 7.97 10.42
CA LEU A 148 12.86 6.56 10.39
C LEU A 148 11.36 6.40 10.07
N VAL A 149 10.51 7.28 10.60
CA VAL A 149 9.07 7.33 10.25
C VAL A 149 8.88 7.62 8.77
N LEU A 150 9.61 8.59 8.22
CA LEU A 150 9.54 8.92 6.79
C LEU A 150 10.04 7.79 5.90
N GLN A 151 11.11 7.09 6.29
CA GLN A 151 11.58 5.90 5.57
C GLN A 151 10.55 4.77 5.57
N ALA A 152 9.86 4.54 6.70
CA ALA A 152 8.79 3.56 6.78
C ALA A 152 7.62 3.94 5.84
N LEU A 153 7.20 5.21 5.84
CA LEU A 153 6.18 5.71 4.92
C LEU A 153 6.60 5.61 3.45
N ASP A 154 7.86 5.89 3.14
CA ASP A 154 8.42 5.76 1.78
C ASP A 154 8.35 4.30 1.31
N ALA A 155 8.78 3.34 2.13
CA ALA A 155 8.69 1.92 1.82
C ALA A 155 7.25 1.45 1.60
N TRP A 156 6.32 1.86 2.48
CA TRP A 156 4.90 1.56 2.31
C TRP A 156 4.33 2.13 1.03
N SER A 157 4.74 3.33 0.62
CA SER A 157 4.31 3.93 -0.64
C SER A 157 4.64 3.05 -1.85
N TRP A 158 5.87 2.49 -1.90
CA TRP A 158 6.32 1.62 -2.99
C TRP A 158 5.58 0.28 -3.00
N PHE A 159 5.36 -0.29 -1.81
CA PHE A 159 4.56 -1.50 -1.67
C PHE A 159 3.14 -1.29 -2.21
N TRP A 160 2.46 -0.21 -1.81
CA TRP A 160 1.09 0.08 -2.27
C TRP A 160 1.00 0.37 -3.77
N ILE A 161 2.00 1.04 -4.33
CA ILE A 161 2.12 1.23 -5.78
C ILE A 161 2.16 -0.14 -6.48
N GLY A 162 3.02 -1.06 -6.02
CA GLY A 162 3.11 -2.40 -6.58
C GLY A 162 1.77 -3.15 -6.55
N VAL A 163 1.05 -3.07 -5.43
CA VAL A 163 -0.27 -3.73 -5.25
C VAL A 163 -1.30 -3.16 -6.22
N VAL A 164 -1.45 -1.84 -6.28
CA VAL A 164 -2.44 -1.18 -7.16
C VAL A 164 -2.11 -1.40 -8.64
N MET A 165 -0.83 -1.31 -9.02
CA MET A 165 -0.39 -1.60 -10.39
C MET A 165 -0.70 -3.04 -10.79
N THR A 166 -0.44 -4.01 -9.91
CA THR A 166 -0.76 -5.42 -10.15
C THR A 166 -2.26 -5.59 -10.41
N ALA A 167 -3.11 -5.00 -9.57
CA ALA A 167 -4.56 -5.07 -9.73
C ALA A 167 -5.04 -4.46 -11.06
N LEU A 168 -4.51 -3.29 -11.44
CA LEU A 168 -4.85 -2.62 -12.70
C LEU A 168 -4.44 -3.44 -13.93
N PHE A 169 -3.22 -3.98 -13.94
CA PHE A 169 -2.73 -4.76 -15.07
C PHE A 169 -3.42 -6.12 -15.19
N VAL A 170 -3.73 -6.78 -14.08
CA VAL A 170 -4.56 -8.00 -14.09
C VAL A 170 -5.95 -7.67 -14.65
N ALA A 171 -6.58 -6.57 -14.22
CA ALA A 171 -7.88 -6.14 -14.74
C ALA A 171 -7.85 -5.85 -16.25
N ALA A 172 -6.82 -5.15 -16.74
CA ALA A 172 -6.64 -4.89 -18.17
C ALA A 172 -6.40 -6.18 -18.97
N GLY A 173 -5.61 -7.11 -18.43
CA GLY A 173 -5.42 -8.43 -19.03
C GLY A 173 -6.73 -9.24 -19.11
N MET A 174 -7.55 -9.21 -18.05
CA MET A 174 -8.88 -9.83 -18.08
C MET A 174 -9.80 -9.18 -19.12
N ALA A 175 -9.75 -7.85 -19.26
CA ALA A 175 -10.50 -7.13 -20.28
C ALA A 175 -10.07 -7.52 -21.70
N LEU A 176 -8.76 -7.70 -21.96
CA LEU A 176 -8.26 -8.24 -23.24
C LEU A 176 -8.83 -9.63 -23.54
N VAL A 177 -8.82 -10.53 -22.55
CA VAL A 177 -9.39 -11.87 -22.70
C VAL A 177 -10.88 -11.79 -23.00
N ALA A 178 -11.62 -10.94 -22.30
CA ALA A 178 -13.05 -10.72 -22.52
C ALA A 178 -13.36 -10.16 -23.92
N CYS A 179 -12.45 -9.39 -24.51
CA CYS A 179 -12.55 -8.88 -25.88
C CYS A 179 -12.05 -9.88 -26.96
N GLY A 180 -11.74 -11.13 -26.60
CA GLY A 180 -11.27 -12.15 -27.54
C GLY A 180 -9.77 -12.09 -27.85
N VAL A 181 -9.01 -11.20 -27.21
CA VAL A 181 -7.54 -11.09 -27.35
C VAL A 181 -6.86 -12.00 -26.31
N THR A 182 -7.15 -13.29 -26.36
CA THR A 182 -6.86 -14.23 -25.27
C THR A 182 -5.37 -14.42 -25.02
N VAL A 183 -4.55 -14.64 -26.07
CA VAL A 183 -3.11 -14.91 -25.90
C VAL A 183 -2.40 -13.71 -25.28
N THR A 184 -2.59 -12.52 -25.83
CA THR A 184 -2.01 -11.27 -25.29
C THR A 184 -2.51 -11.01 -23.89
N GLY A 185 -3.81 -11.18 -23.62
CA GLY A 185 -4.39 -10.99 -22.30
C GLY A 185 -3.78 -11.92 -21.24
N LEU A 186 -3.65 -13.21 -21.54
CA LEU A 186 -3.01 -14.18 -20.64
C LEU A 186 -1.52 -13.92 -20.44
N GLN A 187 -0.78 -13.55 -21.49
CA GLN A 187 0.63 -13.16 -21.38
C GLN A 187 0.78 -11.92 -20.48
N PHE A 188 -0.08 -10.92 -20.64
CA PHE A 188 -0.06 -9.71 -19.83
C PHE A 188 -0.33 -10.00 -18.35
N ILE A 189 -1.31 -10.85 -18.04
CA ILE A 189 -1.56 -11.34 -16.68
C ILE A 189 -0.35 -12.11 -16.15
N GLY A 190 0.19 -13.06 -16.93
CA GLY A 190 1.31 -13.89 -16.53
C GLY A 190 2.56 -13.07 -16.16
N TRP A 191 2.93 -12.11 -17.01
CA TRP A 191 4.06 -11.20 -16.73
C TRP A 191 3.81 -10.31 -15.53
N THR A 192 2.59 -9.80 -15.36
CA THR A 192 2.20 -8.99 -14.21
C THR A 192 2.33 -9.78 -12.91
N LEU A 193 1.81 -11.01 -12.87
CA LEU A 193 1.88 -11.87 -11.69
C LEU A 193 3.32 -12.30 -11.38
N LEU A 194 4.12 -12.61 -12.40
CA LEU A 194 5.54 -12.93 -12.22
C LEU A 194 6.29 -11.75 -11.61
N ALA A 195 6.08 -10.53 -12.12
CA ALA A 195 6.66 -9.32 -11.56
C ALA A 195 6.20 -9.08 -10.12
N ALA A 196 4.91 -9.29 -9.82
CA ALA A 196 4.35 -9.13 -8.47
C ALA A 196 4.98 -10.11 -7.47
N VAL A 197 5.19 -11.37 -7.86
CA VAL A 197 5.83 -12.40 -7.02
C VAL A 197 7.27 -12.04 -6.66
N VAL A 198 7.99 -11.31 -7.52
CA VAL A 198 9.36 -10.87 -7.23
C VAL A 198 9.38 -9.55 -6.45
N CYS A 199 8.63 -8.55 -6.92
CA CYS A 199 8.73 -7.18 -6.42
C CYS A 199 7.97 -6.95 -5.10
N LEU A 200 6.78 -7.55 -4.91
CA LEU A 200 5.97 -7.31 -3.71
C LEU A 200 6.63 -7.87 -2.44
N PRO A 201 7.20 -9.09 -2.43
CA PRO A 201 7.91 -9.58 -1.25
C PRO A 201 9.13 -8.72 -0.88
N ALA A 202 9.86 -8.21 -1.89
CA ALA A 202 10.99 -7.32 -1.65
C ALA A 202 10.56 -6.00 -1.00
N ALA A 203 9.49 -5.38 -1.51
CA ALA A 203 8.91 -4.16 -0.93
C ALA A 203 8.31 -4.41 0.46
N TYR A 204 7.60 -5.52 0.65
CA TYR A 204 7.06 -5.94 1.96
C TYR A 204 8.19 -6.15 2.98
N GLY A 205 9.29 -6.76 2.55
CA GLY A 205 10.50 -6.93 3.38
C GLY A 205 11.16 -5.61 3.77
N GLN A 206 11.08 -4.56 2.94
CA GLN A 206 11.49 -3.21 3.33
C GLN A 206 10.56 -2.63 4.41
N CYS A 207 9.23 -2.74 4.22
CA CYS A 207 8.25 -2.29 5.20
C CYS A 207 8.50 -2.95 6.56
N ARG A 208 8.72 -4.28 6.56
CA ARG A 208 9.04 -5.05 7.77
C ARG A 208 10.31 -4.55 8.46
N ARG A 209 11.39 -4.32 7.70
CA ARG A 209 12.66 -3.84 8.27
C ARG A 209 12.50 -2.50 8.98
N TYR A 210 11.79 -1.55 8.37
CA TYR A 210 11.58 -0.25 8.99
C TYR A 210 10.63 -0.32 10.18
N ALA A 211 9.55 -1.11 10.10
CA ALA A 211 8.65 -1.32 11.24
C ALA A 211 9.39 -1.91 12.47
N VAL A 212 10.22 -2.94 12.25
CA VAL A 212 11.04 -3.52 13.31
C VAL A 212 12.03 -2.50 13.88
N ALA A 213 12.64 -1.66 13.04
CA ALA A 213 13.51 -0.58 13.50
C ALA A 213 12.73 0.45 14.34
N GLN A 214 11.50 0.81 13.97
CA GLN A 214 10.66 1.70 14.77
C GLN A 214 10.36 1.09 16.14
N VAL A 215 9.98 -0.18 16.19
CA VAL A 215 9.74 -0.91 17.45
C VAL A 215 10.98 -0.93 18.33
N ARG A 216 12.18 -1.14 17.76
CA ARG A 216 13.45 -1.05 18.50
C ARG A 216 13.63 0.31 19.15
N THR A 217 13.51 1.38 18.37
CA THR A 217 13.69 2.74 18.88
C THR A 217 12.64 3.13 19.93
N ILE A 218 11.42 2.57 19.85
CA ILE A 218 10.40 2.75 20.91
C ILE A 218 10.89 2.11 22.21
N LEU A 219 11.37 0.87 22.16
CA LEU A 219 11.71 0.08 23.35
C LEU A 219 13.11 0.34 23.92
N ASP A 220 13.96 1.07 23.18
CA ASP A 220 15.25 1.56 23.69
C ASP A 220 15.06 2.60 24.82
N ASP A 221 13.89 3.24 24.90
CA ASP A 221 13.50 4.13 26.00
C ASP A 221 12.77 3.32 27.11
N PRO A 222 13.31 3.24 28.34
CA PRO A 222 12.73 2.46 29.43
C PRO A 222 11.31 2.90 29.82
N GLU A 223 10.97 4.19 29.71
CA GLU A 223 9.64 4.70 30.07
C GLU A 223 8.61 4.18 29.06
N ARG A 224 8.90 4.29 27.77
CA ARG A 224 8.05 3.79 26.68
C ARG A 224 7.94 2.26 26.72
N ALA A 225 9.02 1.57 27.04
CA ALA A 225 9.00 0.11 27.21
C ALA A 225 8.09 -0.32 28.38
N ALA A 226 7.99 0.48 29.45
CA ALA A 226 7.04 0.23 30.52
C ALA A 226 5.59 0.44 30.07
N GLU A 227 5.30 1.55 29.35
CA GLU A 227 3.97 1.82 28.78
C GLU A 227 3.51 0.72 27.81
N VAL A 228 4.41 0.22 26.95
CA VAL A 228 4.10 -0.91 26.06
C VAL A 228 3.75 -2.16 26.86
N ARG A 229 4.50 -2.50 27.90
CA ARG A 229 4.18 -3.66 28.77
C ARG A 229 2.85 -3.51 29.47
N GLU A 230 2.52 -2.31 29.94
CA GLU A 230 1.24 -2.00 30.56
C GLU A 230 0.08 -2.21 29.58
N ALA A 231 0.21 -1.74 28.34
CA ALA A 231 -0.80 -1.97 27.29
C ALA A 231 -1.06 -3.47 27.02
N PHE A 232 -0.02 -4.31 27.09
CA PHE A 232 -0.19 -5.76 27.01
C PHE A 232 -0.80 -6.35 28.30
N ALA A 233 -0.45 -5.84 29.48
CA ALA A 233 -1.00 -6.31 30.75
C ALA A 233 -2.52 -6.02 30.88
N GLU A 234 -2.97 -4.83 30.45
CA GLU A 234 -4.39 -4.49 30.35
C GLU A 234 -5.16 -5.54 29.53
N LEU A 235 -4.54 -6.02 28.44
CA LEU A 235 -5.12 -7.06 27.61
C LEU A 235 -5.34 -8.37 28.35
N TYR A 236 -4.34 -8.81 29.11
CA TYR A 236 -4.44 -10.05 29.90
C TYR A 236 -5.56 -9.96 30.94
N HIS A 237 -5.65 -8.84 31.65
CA HIS A 237 -6.69 -8.64 32.65
C HIS A 237 -8.09 -8.65 32.04
N GLU A 238 -8.31 -7.94 30.93
CA GLU A 238 -9.59 -7.98 30.22
C GLU A 238 -9.98 -9.39 29.73
N GLN A 239 -8.99 -10.23 29.39
CA GLN A 239 -9.24 -11.60 28.98
C GLN A 239 -9.58 -12.51 30.14
N GLU A 240 -8.87 -12.38 31.25
CA GLU A 240 -9.13 -13.14 32.47
C GLU A 240 -10.54 -12.85 32.99
N ASP A 241 -10.93 -11.58 33.05
CA ASP A 241 -12.28 -11.16 33.46
C ASP A 241 -13.36 -11.75 32.55
N ARG A 242 -13.14 -11.78 31.23
CA ARG A 242 -14.09 -12.40 30.28
C ARG A 242 -14.17 -13.92 30.43
N ARG A 243 -13.05 -14.59 30.74
CA ARG A 243 -13.04 -16.03 31.01
C ARG A 243 -13.77 -16.38 32.31
N LEU A 244 -13.66 -15.53 33.33
CA LEU A 244 -14.35 -15.73 34.61
C LEU A 244 -15.87 -15.45 34.51
N ALA A 245 -16.30 -14.62 33.55
CA ALA A 245 -17.70 -14.28 33.34
C ALA A 245 -18.48 -15.25 32.42
N ALA A 246 -17.80 -16.16 31.71
CA ALA A 246 -18.37 -17.12 30.76
C ALA A 246 -18.59 -18.50 31.38
#